data_AF-A0A9D7XHC8-F1
#
_entry.id   AF-A0A9D7XHC8-F1
#
_cell.length_a   1.000
_cell.length_b   1.000
_cell.length_c   1.000
_cell.angle_alpha   90.00
_cell.angle_beta   90.00
_cell.angle_gamma   90.00
#
_symmetry.space_group_name_H-M   'P 1'
#
loop_
_entity.id
_entity.type
_entity.pdbx_description
1 polymer ?
#
loop_
_entity_poly.entity_id
_entity_poly.type
_entity_poly.pdbx_seq_one_letter_code
_entity_poly.pdbx_strand_id
1 'polypeptide(L)'
;MTNPFTIQPLKKDNLFQKLLKTKSPNNALIELNNLLASKPISAISIGDINRIESEYSLSLSRNYKKELIGIYNTNLLKFYLNDSILSDQEKGDLRSIKTLFNLIETDVKDVHLELTADIYRIKLETVLKEDNLTDSKASFLDSIIKNLELPEEISLKITEEIKTKNLTDK
;
A
#
# COMPACT_ATOMS: atom_id res chain seq x y z
N MET A 1 -11.37 -10.25 -9.97
CA MET A 1 -10.19 -9.61 -9.33
C MET A 1 -10.50 -8.15 -9.18
N THR A 2 -10.74 -7.70 -7.95
CA THR A 2 -11.00 -6.29 -7.65
C THR A 2 -9.67 -5.54 -7.59
N ASN A 3 -9.52 -4.56 -8.47
CA ASN A 3 -8.36 -3.67 -8.57
C ASN A 3 -8.69 -2.38 -7.79
N PRO A 4 -7.82 -1.87 -6.88
CA PRO A 4 -8.13 -0.67 -6.12
C PRO A 4 -8.08 0.63 -6.95
N PHE A 5 -7.62 0.56 -8.20
CA PHE A 5 -7.49 1.70 -9.10
C PHE A 5 -8.70 1.83 -10.02
N THR A 6 -9.09 3.07 -10.31
CA THR A 6 -10.18 3.40 -11.23
C THR A 6 -9.69 4.35 -12.30
N ILE A 7 -10.22 4.25 -13.52
CA ILE A 7 -9.85 5.15 -14.62
C ILE A 7 -10.33 6.57 -14.30
N GLN A 8 -9.42 7.53 -14.40
CA GLN A 8 -9.65 8.95 -14.14
C GLN A 8 -9.45 9.78 -15.43
N PRO A 9 -10.28 10.80 -15.67
CA PRO A 9 -10.12 11.68 -16.83
C PRO A 9 -8.87 12.56 -16.70
N LEU A 10 -8.16 12.78 -17.80
CA LEU A 10 -7.02 13.71 -17.85
C LEU A 10 -7.50 15.16 -17.70
N LYS A 11 -6.71 15.98 -17.01
CA LYS A 11 -6.97 17.43 -16.91
C LYS A 11 -6.61 18.08 -18.25
N LYS A 12 -7.45 19.01 -18.70
CA LYS A 12 -7.24 19.73 -19.97
C LYS A 12 -6.00 20.62 -19.89
N ASP A 13 -5.20 20.64 -20.95
CA ASP A 13 -4.02 21.51 -21.05
C ASP A 13 -4.42 22.99 -21.14
N ASN A 14 -3.63 23.83 -20.49
CA ASN A 14 -3.78 25.28 -20.45
C ASN A 14 -3.27 25.91 -21.77
N LEU A 15 -3.65 27.16 -22.07
CA LEU A 15 -3.27 27.84 -23.33
C LEU A 15 -1.75 27.91 -23.56
N PHE A 16 -0.97 28.14 -22.50
CA PHE A 16 0.50 28.13 -22.56
C PHE A 16 1.09 26.75 -22.84
N GLN A 17 0.49 25.69 -22.30
CA GLN A 17 0.90 24.30 -22.54
C GLN A 17 0.62 23.88 -23.98
N LYS A 18 -0.52 24.31 -24.54
CA LYS A 18 -0.82 24.14 -25.97
C LYS A 18 0.18 24.87 -26.87
N LEU A 19 0.59 26.08 -26.48
CA LEU A 19 1.56 26.90 -27.21
C LEU A 19 2.97 26.29 -27.18
N LEU A 20 3.38 25.71 -26.06
CA LEU A 20 4.68 25.06 -25.87
C LEU A 20 4.69 23.56 -26.21
N LYS A 21 3.54 22.99 -26.60
CA LYS A 21 3.33 21.54 -26.84
C LYS A 21 3.73 20.65 -25.65
N THR A 22 3.70 21.17 -24.43
CA THR A 22 4.02 20.41 -23.21
C THR A 22 2.72 19.98 -22.53
N LYS A 23 2.60 18.71 -22.15
CA LYS A 23 1.46 18.22 -21.37
C LYS A 23 1.57 18.64 -19.91
N SER A 24 0.44 18.83 -19.23
CA SER A 24 0.41 19.13 -17.80
C SER A 24 1.10 18.03 -16.97
N PRO A 25 2.20 18.29 -16.24
CA PRO A 25 2.90 17.28 -15.43
C PRO A 25 1.99 16.55 -14.42
N ASN A 26 0.95 17.23 -13.96
CA ASN A 26 -0.05 16.69 -13.05
C ASN A 26 -0.87 15.53 -13.65
N ASN A 27 -0.88 15.36 -14.97
CA ASN A 27 -1.53 14.23 -15.63
C ASN A 27 -0.67 12.96 -15.62
N ALA A 28 0.64 13.04 -15.34
CA ALA A 28 1.51 11.85 -15.28
C ALA A 28 1.06 10.85 -14.21
N LEU A 29 0.66 11.35 -13.02
CA LEU A 29 0.10 10.50 -11.96
C LEU A 29 -1.28 9.93 -12.33
N ILE A 30 -2.08 10.67 -13.09
CA ILE A 30 -3.38 10.20 -13.58
C ILE A 30 -3.17 9.07 -14.59
N GLU A 31 -2.23 9.22 -15.52
CA GLU A 31 -1.87 8.17 -16.47
C GLU A 31 -1.29 6.94 -15.78
N LEU A 32 -0.45 7.12 -14.77
CA LEU A 32 0.06 6.02 -13.96
C LEU A 32 -1.08 5.26 -13.26
N ASN A 33 -2.00 5.99 -12.62
CA ASN A 33 -3.20 5.40 -12.02
C ASN A 33 -4.04 4.64 -13.06
N ASN A 34 -4.22 5.22 -14.25
CA ASN A 34 -5.02 4.59 -15.30
C ASN A 34 -4.38 3.33 -15.86
N LEU A 35 -3.04 3.32 -15.99
CA LEU A 35 -2.27 2.14 -16.34
C LEU A 35 -2.52 1.01 -15.32
N LEU A 36 -2.41 1.33 -14.02
CA LEU A 36 -2.70 0.41 -12.92
C LEU A 36 -4.15 -0.08 -12.93
N ALA A 37 -5.12 0.78 -13.28
CA ALA A 37 -6.54 0.41 -13.38
C ALA A 37 -6.84 -0.49 -14.60
N SER A 38 -6.04 -0.37 -15.67
CA SER A 38 -6.34 -1.00 -16.96
C SER A 38 -5.94 -2.48 -17.05
N LYS A 39 -4.97 -2.94 -16.27
CA LYS A 39 -4.44 -4.30 -16.33
C LYS A 39 -3.83 -4.74 -14.99
N PRO A 40 -3.67 -6.05 -14.73
CA PRO A 40 -2.98 -6.54 -13.55
C PRO A 40 -1.57 -5.96 -13.42
N ILE A 41 -1.12 -5.72 -12.18
CA ILE A 41 0.22 -5.18 -11.90
C ILE A 41 1.32 -6.06 -12.50
N SER A 42 1.14 -7.38 -12.43
CA SER A 42 2.04 -8.37 -13.03
C SER A 42 2.21 -8.24 -14.56
N ALA A 43 1.30 -7.57 -15.25
CA ALA A 43 1.36 -7.31 -16.68
C ALA A 43 1.88 -5.91 -17.06
N ILE A 44 2.26 -5.10 -16.06
CA ILE A 44 2.86 -3.77 -16.26
C ILE A 44 4.38 -3.92 -16.35
N SER A 45 4.96 -3.32 -17.38
CA SER A 45 6.40 -3.32 -17.61
C SER A 45 7.05 -1.99 -17.24
N ILE A 46 8.36 -1.99 -17.01
CA ILE A 46 9.15 -0.76 -16.89
C ILE A 46 9.02 0.11 -18.15
N GLY A 47 8.85 -0.51 -19.32
CA GLY A 47 8.60 0.21 -20.58
C GLY A 47 7.31 1.04 -20.55
N ASP A 48 6.25 0.56 -19.89
CA ASP A 48 5.01 1.31 -19.72
C ASP A 48 5.23 2.57 -18.86
N ILE A 49 6.05 2.46 -17.81
CA ILE A 49 6.42 3.57 -16.93
C ILE A 49 7.28 4.59 -17.68
N ASN A 50 8.30 4.12 -18.39
CA ASN A 50 9.20 4.97 -19.19
C ASN A 50 8.43 5.75 -20.27
N ARG A 51 7.39 5.15 -20.86
CA ARG A 51 6.52 5.84 -21.82
C ARG A 51 5.82 7.03 -21.18
N ILE A 52 5.24 6.86 -19.99
CA ILE A 52 4.60 7.95 -19.24
C ILE A 52 5.65 9.02 -18.88
N GLU A 53 6.79 8.63 -18.33
CA GLU A 53 7.87 9.57 -17.97
C GLU A 53 8.34 10.39 -19.18
N SER A 54 8.51 9.76 -20.35
CA SER A 54 8.90 10.43 -21.59
C SER A 54 7.83 11.39 -22.10
N GLU A 55 6.56 11.00 -22.04
CA GLU A 55 5.41 11.79 -22.50
C GLU A 55 5.25 13.10 -21.71
N TYR A 56 5.64 13.09 -20.43
CA TYR A 56 5.61 14.26 -19.56
C TYR A 56 6.99 14.90 -19.32
N SER A 57 8.05 14.37 -19.94
CA SER A 57 9.44 14.84 -19.77
C SER A 57 9.86 14.99 -18.30
N LEU A 58 9.50 14.00 -17.47
CA LEU A 58 9.77 13.99 -16.02
C LEU A 58 10.13 12.58 -15.53
N SER A 59 10.61 12.45 -14.30
CA SER A 59 10.77 11.14 -13.66
C SER A 59 9.81 11.00 -12.49
N LEU A 60 8.92 10.02 -12.54
CA LEU A 60 7.95 9.73 -11.50
C LEU A 60 8.65 9.47 -10.16
N SER A 61 9.70 8.66 -10.16
CA SER A 61 10.43 8.31 -8.93
C SER A 61 11.16 9.49 -8.29
N ARG A 62 11.59 10.49 -9.07
CA ARG A 62 12.23 11.71 -8.55
C ARG A 62 11.23 12.80 -8.19
N ASN A 63 10.22 13.00 -9.03
CA ASN A 63 9.30 14.13 -8.93
C ASN A 63 8.08 13.85 -8.04
N TYR A 64 7.69 12.59 -7.89
CA TYR A 64 6.45 12.17 -7.22
C TYR A 64 6.64 10.99 -6.25
N LYS A 65 7.83 10.87 -5.64
CA LYS A 65 8.16 9.75 -4.75
C LYS A 65 7.13 9.54 -3.64
N LYS A 66 6.64 10.64 -3.04
CA LYS A 66 5.66 10.58 -1.95
C LYS A 66 4.32 9.99 -2.42
N GLU A 67 3.88 10.36 -3.61
CA GLU A 67 2.67 9.83 -4.24
C GLU A 67 2.82 8.36 -4.61
N LEU A 68 4.00 7.93 -5.08
CA LEU A 68 4.31 6.52 -5.34
C LEU A 68 4.28 5.67 -4.06
N ILE A 69 4.84 6.18 -2.96
CA ILE A 69 4.73 5.54 -1.64
C ILE A 69 3.25 5.48 -1.21
N GLY A 70 2.47 6.53 -1.47
CA GLY A 70 1.03 6.55 -1.20
C GLY A 70 0.25 5.50 -2.00
N ILE A 71 0.59 5.30 -3.28
CA ILE A 71 0.01 4.23 -4.12
C ILE A 71 0.35 2.86 -3.55
N TYR A 72 1.61 2.64 -3.15
CA TYR A 72 2.02 1.39 -2.51
C TYR A 72 1.24 1.12 -1.22
N ASN A 73 1.22 2.09 -0.30
CA ASN A 73 0.70 1.88 1.05
C ASN A 73 -0.83 2.03 1.13
N THR A 74 -1.32 3.23 0.84
CA THR A 74 -2.72 3.62 1.10
C THR A 74 -3.69 3.01 0.11
N ASN A 75 -3.25 2.78 -1.14
CA ASN A 75 -4.12 2.24 -2.17
C ASN A 75 -3.99 0.72 -2.25
N LEU A 76 -2.76 0.19 -2.37
CA LEU A 76 -2.56 -1.22 -2.65
C LEU A 76 -2.49 -2.08 -1.38
N LEU A 77 -1.52 -1.80 -0.50
CA LEU A 77 -1.32 -2.60 0.72
C LEU A 77 -2.57 -2.58 1.61
N LYS A 78 -3.15 -1.40 1.84
CA LYS A 78 -4.39 -1.27 2.62
C LYS A 78 -5.57 -2.02 2.00
N PHE A 79 -5.65 -2.04 0.67
CA PHE A 79 -6.72 -2.76 -0.03
C PHE A 79 -6.55 -4.28 0.12
N TYR A 80 -5.34 -4.80 -0.07
CA TYR A 80 -5.03 -6.22 0.13
C TYR A 80 -5.23 -6.65 1.58
N LEU A 81 -4.84 -5.83 2.55
CA LEU A 81 -4.99 -6.15 3.96
C LEU A 81 -6.43 -6.03 4.52
N ASN A 82 -7.44 -5.78 3.68
CA ASN A 82 -8.83 -5.69 4.12
C ASN A 82 -9.34 -7.00 4.75
N ASP A 83 -8.87 -8.15 4.28
CA ASP A 83 -9.14 -9.46 4.89
C ASP A 83 -8.06 -9.89 5.91
N SER A 84 -7.04 -9.04 6.12
CA SER A 84 -5.87 -9.28 6.97
C SER A 84 -4.99 -10.44 6.52
N ILE A 85 -5.02 -10.76 5.22
CA ILE A 85 -4.20 -11.80 4.60
C ILE A 85 -3.45 -11.22 3.41
N LEU A 86 -2.15 -11.51 3.29
CA LEU A 86 -1.42 -11.28 2.05
C LEU A 86 -1.21 -12.61 1.35
N SER A 87 -1.90 -12.81 0.24
CA SER A 87 -1.67 -13.94 -0.66
C SER A 87 -0.34 -13.81 -1.41
N ASP A 88 0.17 -14.92 -1.95
CA ASP A 88 1.42 -14.90 -2.72
C ASP A 88 1.34 -14.00 -3.96
N GLN A 89 0.16 -13.90 -4.59
CA GLN A 89 -0.06 -13.00 -5.72
C GLN A 89 0.05 -11.53 -5.28
N GLU A 90 -0.57 -11.16 -4.16
CA GLU A 90 -0.52 -9.80 -3.63
C GLU A 90 0.89 -9.41 -3.19
N LYS A 91 1.63 -10.34 -2.59
CA LYS A 91 3.07 -10.16 -2.31
C LYS A 91 3.87 -9.96 -3.60
N GLY A 92 3.54 -10.71 -4.65
CA GLY A 92 4.11 -10.53 -5.99
C GLY A 92 3.87 -9.12 -6.52
N ASP A 93 2.62 -8.65 -6.47
CA ASP A 93 2.24 -7.32 -6.93
C ASP A 93 2.93 -6.20 -6.14
N LEU A 94 3.03 -6.33 -4.81
CA LEU A 94 3.75 -5.38 -3.95
C LEU A 94 5.24 -5.30 -4.30
N ARG A 95 5.87 -6.43 -4.64
CA ARG A 95 7.26 -6.45 -5.13
C ARG A 95 7.37 -5.79 -6.49
N SER A 96 6.47 -6.12 -7.42
CA SER A 96 6.44 -5.50 -8.76
C SER A 96 6.26 -3.99 -8.69
N ILE A 97 5.38 -3.48 -7.83
CA ILE A 97 5.18 -2.03 -7.65
C ILE A 97 6.45 -1.34 -7.17
N LYS A 98 7.15 -1.90 -6.17
CA LYS A 98 8.43 -1.34 -5.72
C LYS A 98 9.43 -1.22 -6.87
N THR A 99 9.56 -2.26 -7.69
CA THR A 99 10.44 -2.26 -8.87
C THR A 99 9.99 -1.23 -9.92
N LEU A 100 8.71 -1.22 -10.28
CA LEU A 100 8.16 -0.30 -11.29
C LEU A 100 8.32 1.17 -10.88
N PHE A 101 8.24 1.46 -9.58
CA PHE A 101 8.33 2.81 -9.04
C PHE A 101 9.74 3.20 -8.60
N ASN A 102 10.70 2.27 -8.72
CA ASN A 102 12.05 2.42 -8.23
C ASN A 102 12.10 2.81 -6.74
N LEU A 103 11.23 2.18 -5.93
CA LEU A 103 11.21 2.31 -4.48
C LEU A 103 12.09 1.22 -3.87
N ILE A 104 13.02 1.61 -3.00
CA ILE A 104 13.83 0.66 -2.22
C ILE A 104 13.11 0.27 -0.94
N GLU A 105 13.56 -0.81 -0.28
CA GLU A 105 12.90 -1.28 0.96
C GLU A 105 12.78 -0.18 2.02
N THR A 106 13.81 0.65 2.19
CA THR A 106 13.79 1.75 3.16
C THR A 106 12.77 2.83 2.85
N ASP A 107 12.30 2.93 1.59
CA ASP A 107 11.28 3.91 1.21
C ASP A 107 9.89 3.53 1.71
N VAL A 108 9.62 2.23 1.86
CA VAL A 108 8.29 1.71 2.19
C VAL A 108 8.22 0.96 3.50
N LYS A 109 9.37 0.59 4.10
CA LYS A 109 9.44 -0.22 5.32
C LYS A 109 8.59 0.36 6.44
N ASP A 110 8.76 1.65 6.71
CA ASP A 110 8.11 2.29 7.87
C ASP A 110 6.59 2.38 7.65
N VAL A 111 6.14 2.79 6.47
CA VAL A 111 4.71 2.90 6.15
C VAL A 111 4.03 1.53 6.05
N HIS A 112 4.75 0.51 5.58
CA HIS A 112 4.27 -0.87 5.55
C HIS A 112 4.09 -1.40 6.98
N LEU A 113 5.12 -1.23 7.81
CA LEU A 113 5.11 -1.70 9.20
C LEU A 113 4.04 -0.98 10.03
N GLU A 114 3.89 0.33 9.83
CA GLU A 114 2.86 1.12 10.51
C GLU A 114 1.46 0.57 10.19
N LEU A 115 1.17 0.32 8.91
CA LEU A 115 -0.15 -0.18 8.51
C LEU A 115 -0.42 -1.61 9.01
N THR A 116 0.55 -2.52 8.92
CA THR A 116 0.38 -3.89 9.44
C THR A 116 0.26 -3.91 10.97
N ALA A 117 1.01 -3.05 11.67
CA ALA A 117 0.89 -2.86 13.11
C ALA A 117 -0.50 -2.33 13.51
N ASP A 118 -1.04 -1.35 12.79
CA ASP A 118 -2.37 -0.80 13.05
C ASP A 118 -3.48 -1.84 12.87
N ILE A 119 -3.40 -2.64 11.82
CA ILE A 119 -4.36 -3.72 11.58
C ILE A 119 -4.27 -4.76 12.70
N TYR A 120 -3.05 -5.13 13.13
CA TYR A 120 -2.87 -6.05 14.25
C TYR A 120 -3.45 -5.48 15.55
N ARG A 121 -3.22 -4.19 15.87
CA ARG A 121 -3.81 -3.51 17.05
C ARG A 121 -5.33 -3.64 17.05
N ILE A 122 -5.99 -3.30 15.94
CA ILE A 122 -7.45 -3.36 15.82
C ILE A 122 -7.96 -4.79 16.03
N LYS A 123 -7.30 -5.79 15.45
CA LYS A 123 -7.68 -7.20 15.62
C LYS A 123 -7.49 -7.67 17.05
N LEU A 124 -6.36 -7.32 17.68
CA LEU A 124 -6.09 -7.69 19.06
C LEU A 124 -7.10 -7.06 20.02
N GLU A 125 -7.40 -5.77 19.90
CA GLU A 125 -8.43 -5.11 20.70
C GLU A 125 -9.80 -5.76 20.54
N THR A 126 -10.15 -6.18 19.31
CA THR A 126 -11.42 -6.87 19.03
C THR A 126 -11.48 -8.22 19.75
N VAL A 127 -10.41 -9.02 19.66
CA VAL A 127 -10.32 -10.35 20.29
C VAL A 127 -10.35 -10.26 21.81
N LEU A 128 -9.74 -9.22 22.40
CA LEU A 128 -9.67 -9.02 23.85
C LEU A 128 -10.97 -8.49 24.47
N LYS A 129 -11.81 -7.78 23.70
CA LYS A 129 -13.16 -7.36 24.15
C LYS A 129 -14.12 -8.53 24.32
N GLU A 130 -13.87 -9.63 23.63
CA GLU A 130 -14.65 -10.84 23.78
C GLU A 130 -14.16 -11.62 25.02
N ASP A 131 -14.95 -11.63 26.08
CA ASP A 131 -14.63 -12.01 27.49
C ASP A 131 -13.91 -13.35 27.76
N ASN A 132 -13.62 -14.18 26.75
CA ASN A 132 -12.90 -15.43 26.92
C ASN A 132 -11.73 -15.55 25.93
N LEU A 133 -10.49 -15.46 26.42
CA LEU A 133 -9.29 -15.88 25.68
C LEU A 133 -9.21 -17.41 25.70
N THR A 134 -9.76 -18.06 24.67
CA THR A 134 -9.62 -19.50 24.44
C THR A 134 -8.36 -19.80 23.62
N ASP A 135 -7.85 -21.03 23.64
CA ASP A 135 -6.72 -21.47 22.78
C ASP A 135 -6.93 -21.14 21.30
N SER A 136 -8.18 -21.23 20.81
CA SER A 136 -8.56 -20.86 19.44
C SER A 136 -8.27 -19.38 19.09
N LYS A 137 -8.26 -18.47 20.07
CA LYS A 137 -7.98 -17.05 19.87
C LYS A 137 -6.49 -16.77 19.82
N ALA A 138 -5.69 -17.48 20.61
CA ALA A 138 -4.23 -17.41 20.53
C ALA A 138 -3.76 -17.86 19.15
N SER A 139 -4.21 -19.04 18.69
CA SER A 139 -3.88 -19.54 17.34
C SER A 139 -4.37 -18.61 16.23
N PHE A 140 -5.52 -17.95 16.42
CA PHE A 140 -6.00 -16.94 15.48
C PHE A 140 -5.06 -15.73 15.42
N LEU A 141 -4.64 -15.17 16.56
CA LEU A 141 -3.70 -14.04 16.58
C LEU A 141 -2.35 -14.40 15.97
N ASP A 142 -1.82 -15.60 16.24
CA ASP A 142 -0.58 -16.09 15.62
C ASP A 142 -0.71 -16.17 14.09
N SER A 143 -1.88 -16.60 13.60
CA SER A 143 -2.17 -16.62 12.16
C SER A 143 -2.17 -15.22 11.55
N ILE A 144 -2.72 -14.22 12.26
CA ILE A 144 -2.73 -12.83 11.82
C ILE A 144 -1.30 -12.27 11.78
N ILE A 145 -0.49 -12.48 12.81
CA ILE A 145 0.92 -12.04 12.84
C ILE A 145 1.68 -12.59 11.62
N LYS A 146 1.51 -13.89 11.35
CA LYS A 146 2.13 -14.55 10.21
C LYS A 146 1.64 -14.00 8.87
N ASN A 147 0.33 -13.79 8.73
CA ASN A 147 -0.28 -13.29 7.49
C ASN A 147 0.11 -11.85 7.17
N LEU A 148 0.27 -11.02 8.20
CA LEU A 148 0.72 -9.63 8.09
C LEU A 148 2.23 -9.49 7.94
N GLU A 149 3.00 -10.59 8.02
CA GLU A 149 4.47 -10.59 8.07
C GLU A 149 5.02 -9.63 9.13
N LEU A 150 4.29 -9.49 10.25
CA LEU A 150 4.63 -8.54 11.31
C LEU A 150 5.85 -9.07 12.10
N PRO A 151 6.91 -8.28 12.31
CA PRO A 151 8.04 -8.71 13.12
C PRO A 151 7.62 -9.07 14.54
N GLU A 152 8.19 -10.16 15.07
CA GLU A 152 7.86 -10.69 16.41
C GLU A 152 8.04 -9.63 17.51
N GLU A 153 9.13 -8.85 17.45
CA GLU A 153 9.37 -7.77 18.40
C GLU A 153 8.22 -6.74 18.43
N ILE A 154 7.67 -6.42 17.26
CA ILE A 154 6.59 -5.44 17.13
C ILE A 154 5.27 -6.03 17.59
N SER A 155 4.98 -7.29 17.26
CA SER A 155 3.75 -7.95 17.70
C SER A 155 3.71 -8.14 19.22
N LEU A 156 4.84 -8.49 19.85
CA LEU A 156 4.99 -8.58 21.30
C LEU A 156 4.76 -7.23 21.97
N LYS A 157 5.44 -6.18 21.49
CA LYS A 157 5.28 -4.82 22.01
C LYS A 157 3.82 -4.35 21.96
N ILE A 158 3.15 -4.51 20.82
CA ILE A 158 1.72 -4.14 20.67
C ILE A 158 0.85 -4.95 21.64
N THR A 159 1.16 -6.23 21.84
CA THR A 159 0.40 -7.11 22.72
C THR A 159 0.49 -6.66 24.18
N GLU A 160 1.69 -6.31 24.64
CA GLU A 160 1.94 -5.78 25.99
C GLU A 160 1.27 -4.43 26.21
N GLU A 161 1.38 -3.52 25.22
CA GLU A 161 0.74 -2.20 25.24
C GLU A 161 -0.78 -2.32 25.45
N ILE A 162 -1.46 -3.15 24.65
CA ILE A 162 -2.92 -3.29 24.71
C ILE A 162 -3.37 -4.03 25.97
N LYS A 163 -2.64 -5.06 26.42
CA LYS A 163 -2.96 -5.77 27.67
C LYS A 163 -2.87 -4.84 28.89
N THR A 164 -1.80 -4.03 28.97
CA THR A 164 -1.61 -3.07 30.06
C THR A 164 -2.75 -2.06 30.10
N LYS A 165 -3.12 -1.49 28.94
CA LYS A 165 -4.22 -0.53 28.82
C LYS A 165 -5.57 -1.10 29.29
N ASN A 166 -5.91 -2.32 28.85
CA ASN A 166 -7.15 -2.97 29.27
C ASN A 166 -7.21 -3.33 30.76
N LEU A 167 -6.06 -3.46 31.43
CA LEU A 167 -5.98 -3.71 32.88
C LEU A 167 -6.12 -2.41 33.70
N THR A 168 -5.73 -1.26 33.15
CA THR A 168 -5.86 0.05 33.82
C THR A 168 -7.24 0.69 33.63
N ASP A 169 -7.97 0.29 32.59
CA ASP A 169 -9.31 0.81 32.27
C ASP A 169 -10.46 0.01 32.95
N LYS A 170 -10.13 -1.00 33.78
CA LYS A 170 -11.06 -1.76 34.63
C LYS A 170 -11.02 -1.28 36.08
#